data_AF-A0A8H8CL10-F1
#
_entry.id   AF-A0A8H8CL10-F1
#
_cell.length_a   1.000
_cell.length_b   1.000
_cell.length_c   1.000
_cell.angle_alpha   90.00
_cell.angle_beta   90.00
_cell.angle_gamma   90.00
#
_symmetry.space_group_name_H-M   'P 1'
#
loop_
_entity.id
_entity.type
_entity.pdbx_description
1 polymer ?
#
loop_
_entity_poly.entity_id
_entity_poly.type
_entity_poly.pdbx_seq_one_letter_code
_entity_poly.pdbx_strand_id
1 'polypeptide(L)'
;MDNRSTSYITLAAVSLAAGLAAYAVYFDYKRRNDVEFRKKLKKEKKRVEKAVAQSKQSELAESSGEIDEQALREVIKTIRSEPGPQTSDEKEGYFMSQVSIGEQLSLQGPRMYLPAAAAFFRALRVYPSPVELIGIYEKTIVDPVFKLVMQLTQLDVSDFNSPIHNNMLDLDDNATPPRGPPSETSSQEWDKLTDPDSHPSA
;
A
#
# COMPACT_ATOMS: atom_id res chain seq x y z
N MET A 1 -7.92 23.97 60.35
CA MET A 1 -6.96 24.63 59.44
C MET A 1 -7.00 26.10 59.77
N ASP A 2 -5.90 26.66 60.29
CA ASP A 2 -5.88 28.00 60.88
C ASP A 2 -6.14 29.08 59.83
N ASN A 3 -7.01 30.04 60.12
CA ASN A 3 -7.36 31.16 59.21
C ASN A 3 -6.13 31.96 58.74
N ARG A 4 -5.05 31.95 59.52
CA ARG A 4 -3.77 32.58 59.18
C ARG A 4 -3.09 31.84 58.03
N SER A 5 -3.05 30.52 58.07
CA SER A 5 -2.47 29.67 57.01
C SER A 5 -3.23 29.83 55.70
N THR A 6 -4.56 29.88 55.75
CA THR A 6 -5.41 30.17 54.58
C THR A 6 -5.11 31.56 54.02
N SER A 7 -4.90 32.57 54.88
CA SER A 7 -4.56 33.94 54.47
C SER A 7 -3.19 34.05 53.80
N TYR A 8 -2.19 33.30 54.27
CA TYR A 8 -0.87 33.28 53.64
C TYR A 8 -0.89 32.58 52.27
N ILE A 9 -1.65 31.48 52.13
CA ILE A 9 -1.80 30.78 50.85
C ILE A 9 -2.50 31.67 49.82
N THR A 10 -3.55 32.40 50.21
CA THR A 10 -4.25 33.31 49.29
C THR A 10 -3.37 34.49 48.88
N LEU A 11 -2.63 35.10 49.82
CA LEU A 11 -1.67 36.15 49.50
C LEU A 11 -0.57 35.68 48.53
N ALA A 12 -0.04 34.48 48.74
CA ALA A 12 0.97 33.89 47.88
C ALA A 12 0.41 33.61 46.47
N ALA A 13 -0.79 33.03 46.38
CA ALA A 13 -1.44 32.72 45.11
C ALA A 13 -1.75 34.00 44.30
N VAL A 14 -2.27 35.04 44.96
CA VAL A 14 -2.57 36.33 44.33
C VAL A 14 -1.29 36.99 43.81
N SER A 15 -0.21 36.95 44.59
CA SER A 15 1.08 37.52 44.19
C SER A 15 1.68 36.80 42.98
N LEU A 16 1.60 35.46 42.95
CA LEU A 16 2.08 34.66 41.82
C LEU A 16 1.25 34.93 40.55
N ALA A 17 -0.08 34.98 40.68
CA ALA A 17 -0.97 35.27 39.57
C ALA A 17 -0.72 36.68 38.99
N ALA A 18 -0.52 37.69 39.85
CA ALA A 18 -0.17 39.04 39.43
C ALA A 18 1.18 39.10 38.71
N GLY A 19 2.19 38.38 39.21
CA GLY A 19 3.50 38.27 38.56
C GLY A 19 3.43 37.63 37.17
N LEU A 20 2.67 36.54 37.03
CA LEU A 20 2.45 35.88 35.74
C LEU A 20 1.68 36.78 34.75
N ALA A 21 0.66 37.50 35.23
CA ALA A 21 -0.09 38.44 34.41
C ALA A 21 0.79 39.62 33.94
N ALA A 22 1.60 40.19 34.83
CA ALA A 22 2.54 41.25 34.49
C ALA A 22 3.59 40.77 33.48
N TYR A 23 4.12 39.54 33.65
CA TYR A 23 5.04 38.94 32.70
C TYR A 23 4.38 38.70 31.34
N ALA A 24 3.13 38.23 31.30
CA ALA A 24 2.39 38.03 30.06
C ALA A 24 2.17 39.36 29.30
N VAL A 25 1.83 40.44 30.01
CA VAL A 25 1.68 41.78 29.42
C VAL A 25 3.02 42.31 28.89
N TYR A 26 4.10 42.21 29.68
CA TYR A 26 5.45 42.58 29.24
C TYR A 26 5.88 41.77 28.01
N PHE A 27 5.62 40.46 28.02
CA PHE A 27 5.97 39.57 26.93
C PHE A 27 5.19 39.88 25.66
N ASP A 28 3.88 40.19 25.73
CA ASP A 28 3.11 40.59 24.55
C ASP A 28 3.57 41.95 24.00
N TYR A 29 3.92 42.89 24.87
CA TYR A 29 4.51 44.17 24.46
C TYR A 29 5.84 43.97 23.73
N LYS A 30 6.75 43.18 24.30
CA LYS A 30 8.04 42.85 23.69
C LYS A 30 7.88 42.09 22.37
N ARG A 31 6.91 41.18 22.28
CA ARG A 31 6.59 40.44 21.05
C ARG A 31 6.17 41.36 19.89
N ARG A 32 5.43 42.44 20.17
CA ARG A 32 4.89 43.34 19.14
C ARG A 32 5.88 44.44 18.74
N ASN A 33 6.65 44.98 19.68
CA ASN A 33 7.46 46.18 19.45
C ASN A 33 8.95 45.90 19.16
N ASP A 34 9.47 44.70 19.40
CA ASP A 34 10.88 44.38 19.15
C ASP A 34 11.10 43.72 17.77
N VAL A 35 11.76 44.44 16.87
CA VAL A 35 12.09 44.00 15.51
C VAL A 35 13.08 42.84 15.51
N GLU A 36 14.05 42.82 16.43
CA GLU A 36 15.06 41.76 16.53
C GLU A 36 14.43 40.46 17.05
N PHE A 37 13.50 40.55 18.01
CA PHE A 37 12.73 39.40 18.49
C PHE A 37 11.91 38.74 17.36
N ARG A 38 11.26 39.54 16.52
CA ARG A 38 10.50 39.03 15.35
C ARG A 38 11.40 38.36 14.32
N LYS A 39 12.59 38.91 14.05
CA LYS A 39 13.58 38.29 13.17
C LYS A 39 14.05 36.95 13.73
N LYS A 40 14.34 36.87 15.04
CA LYS A 40 14.72 35.63 15.71
C LYS A 40 13.61 34.57 15.61
N LEU A 41 12.35 34.93 15.88
CA LEU A 41 11.21 34.01 15.72
C LEU A 41 11.05 33.52 14.29
N LYS A 42 11.20 34.39 13.28
CA LYS A 42 11.17 33.97 11.87
C LYS A 42 12.30 33.00 11.53
N LYS A 43 13.50 33.24 12.07
CA LYS A 43 14.67 32.37 11.87
C LYS A 43 14.47 31.01 12.52
N GLU A 44 13.97 30.98 13.75
CA GLU A 44 13.66 29.73 14.47
C GLU A 44 12.52 28.97 13.79
N LYS A 45 11.44 29.65 13.38
CA LYS A 45 10.37 29.03 12.56
C LYS A 45 10.93 28.42 11.28
N LYS A 46 11.75 29.16 10.53
CA LYS A 46 12.38 28.66 9.30
C LYS A 46 13.33 27.49 9.57
N ARG A 47 14.00 27.44 10.72
CA ARG A 47 14.86 26.32 11.12
C ARG A 47 14.04 25.08 11.48
N VAL A 48 12.98 25.23 12.26
CA VAL A 48 12.07 24.12 12.62
C VAL A 48 11.37 23.60 11.37
N GLU A 49 10.85 24.47 10.51
CA GLU A 49 10.22 24.08 9.25
C GLU A 49 11.20 23.37 8.31
N LYS A 50 12.46 23.85 8.23
CA LYS A 50 13.52 23.13 7.50
C LYS A 50 13.86 21.79 8.14
N ALA A 51 13.93 21.69 9.46
CA ALA A 51 14.23 20.44 10.16
C ALA A 51 13.09 19.42 9.97
N VAL A 52 11.83 19.85 10.00
CA VAL A 52 10.65 19.02 9.74
C VAL A 52 10.57 18.63 8.25
N ALA A 53 10.89 19.55 7.35
CA ALA A 53 10.97 19.23 5.92
C ALA A 53 12.12 18.25 5.64
N GLN A 54 13.27 18.43 6.29
CA GLN A 54 14.42 17.55 6.17
C GLN A 54 14.17 16.17 6.80
N SER A 55 13.46 16.09 7.93
CA SER A 55 13.08 14.80 8.52
C SER A 55 12.03 14.09 7.66
N LYS A 56 11.02 14.81 7.15
CA LYS A 56 10.09 14.23 6.15
C LYS A 56 10.82 13.77 4.90
N GLN A 57 11.81 14.54 4.44
CA GLN A 57 12.57 14.18 3.25
C GLN A 57 13.55 13.03 3.51
N SER A 58 14.10 12.88 4.72
CA SER A 58 14.91 11.71 5.08
C SER A 58 14.05 10.48 5.33
N GLU A 59 12.88 10.60 5.94
CA GLU A 59 11.91 9.49 6.10
C GLU A 59 11.36 9.05 4.74
N LEU A 60 11.08 9.99 3.84
CA LEU A 60 10.74 9.69 2.46
C LEU A 60 11.93 9.07 1.71
N ALA A 61 13.17 9.55 1.90
CA ALA A 61 14.36 8.96 1.29
C ALA A 61 14.77 7.61 1.92
N GLU A 62 14.39 7.31 3.15
CA GLU A 62 14.57 5.99 3.77
C GLU A 62 13.45 5.00 3.38
N SER A 63 12.29 5.50 2.95
CA SER A 63 11.18 4.68 2.43
C SER A 63 11.13 4.58 0.91
N SER A 64 11.81 5.47 0.19
CA SER A 64 11.94 5.46 -1.27
C SER A 64 13.38 5.28 -1.76
N GLY A 65 14.37 5.39 -0.88
CA GLY A 65 15.73 4.95 -1.13
C GLY A 65 15.75 3.45 -1.05
N GLU A 66 15.64 2.83 -2.23
CA GLU A 66 15.88 1.41 -2.49
C GLU A 66 15.46 0.52 -1.32
N ILE A 67 14.14 0.32 -1.13
CA ILE A 67 13.75 -0.96 -0.56
C ILE A 67 14.41 -2.01 -1.44
N ASP A 68 15.34 -2.76 -0.85
CA ASP A 68 16.24 -3.64 -1.57
C ASP A 68 15.40 -4.53 -2.49
N GLU A 69 15.76 -4.57 -3.77
CA GLU A 69 15.03 -5.35 -4.77
C GLU A 69 14.88 -6.82 -4.32
N GLN A 70 15.87 -7.30 -3.55
CA GLN A 70 15.84 -8.60 -2.88
C GLN A 70 14.64 -8.77 -1.94
N ALA A 71 14.33 -7.77 -1.13
CA ALA A 71 13.18 -7.80 -0.22
C ALA A 71 11.86 -7.83 -0.98
N LEU A 72 11.75 -7.12 -2.10
CA LEU A 72 10.57 -7.17 -2.96
C LEU A 72 10.38 -8.56 -3.58
N ARG A 73 11.46 -9.17 -4.07
CA ARG A 73 11.44 -10.54 -4.62
C ARG A 73 11.06 -11.57 -3.55
N GLU A 74 11.54 -11.40 -2.32
CA GLU A 74 11.14 -12.25 -1.20
C GLU A 74 9.64 -12.14 -0.92
N VAL A 75 9.09 -10.92 -0.88
CA VAL A 75 7.66 -10.68 -0.71
C VAL A 75 6.85 -11.35 -1.83
N ILE A 76 7.25 -11.20 -3.09
CA ILE A 76 6.58 -11.84 -4.24
C ILE A 76 6.61 -13.37 -4.10
N LYS A 77 7.76 -13.94 -3.73
CA LYS A 77 7.91 -15.38 -3.51
C LYS A 77 6.97 -15.88 -2.41
N THR A 78 6.90 -15.16 -1.28
CA THR A 78 6.00 -15.49 -0.18
C THR A 78 4.54 -15.45 -0.65
N ILE A 79 4.12 -14.38 -1.32
CA ILE A 79 2.74 -14.22 -1.83
C ILE A 79 2.36 -15.32 -2.82
N ARG A 80 3.29 -15.76 -3.67
CA ARG A 80 3.05 -16.86 -4.62
C ARG A 80 2.93 -18.23 -3.94
N SER A 81 3.59 -18.41 -2.79
CA SER A 81 3.51 -19.66 -2.03
C SER A 81 2.26 -19.78 -1.14
N GLU A 82 1.59 -18.65 -0.87
CA GLU A 82 0.34 -18.62 -0.11
C GLU A 82 -0.82 -19.21 -0.95
N PRO A 83 -1.68 -20.08 -0.37
CA PRO A 83 -2.86 -20.57 -1.08
C PRO A 83 -3.85 -19.42 -1.27
N GLY A 84 -4.18 -19.13 -2.54
CA GLY A 84 -5.16 -18.11 -2.89
C GLY A 84 -6.62 -18.57 -2.72
N PRO A 85 -7.57 -17.63 -2.64
CA PRO A 85 -9.00 -17.94 -2.61
C PRO A 85 -9.43 -18.68 -3.89
N GLN A 86 -10.25 -19.72 -3.74
CA GLN A 86 -10.64 -20.60 -4.85
C GLN A 86 -11.97 -20.19 -5.48
N THR A 87 -12.96 -19.89 -4.64
CA THR A 87 -14.31 -19.53 -5.09
C THR A 87 -14.45 -18.03 -5.35
N SER A 88 -15.48 -17.64 -6.10
CA SER A 88 -15.77 -16.22 -6.37
C SER A 88 -16.03 -15.44 -5.07
N ASP A 89 -16.82 -16.03 -4.16
CA ASP A 89 -17.18 -15.40 -2.89
C ASP A 89 -15.96 -15.23 -1.97
N GLU A 90 -15.07 -16.24 -1.94
CA GLU A 90 -13.80 -16.14 -1.21
C GLU A 90 -12.88 -15.07 -1.79
N LYS A 91 -12.87 -14.88 -3.12
CA LYS A 91 -12.05 -13.85 -3.77
C LYS A 91 -12.49 -12.46 -3.37
N GLU A 92 -13.80 -12.21 -3.34
CA GLU A 92 -14.34 -10.91 -2.90
C GLU A 92 -14.01 -10.64 -1.42
N GLY A 93 -14.24 -11.62 -0.54
CA GLY A 93 -13.90 -11.49 0.87
C GLY A 93 -12.41 -11.28 1.12
N TYR A 94 -11.56 -12.03 0.40
CA TYR A 94 -10.10 -11.87 0.47
C TYR A 94 -9.67 -10.50 -0.03
N PHE A 95 -10.20 -10.02 -1.16
CA PHE A 95 -9.93 -8.69 -1.69
C PHE A 95 -10.25 -7.60 -0.67
N MET A 96 -11.45 -7.60 -0.10
CA MET A 96 -11.86 -6.59 0.88
C MET A 96 -10.98 -6.61 2.13
N SER A 97 -10.60 -7.81 2.60
CA SER A 97 -9.68 -7.98 3.72
C SER A 97 -8.29 -7.39 3.42
N GLN A 98 -7.73 -7.70 2.24
CA GLN A 98 -6.41 -7.22 1.84
C GLN A 98 -6.37 -5.69 1.65
N VAL A 99 -7.41 -5.10 1.05
CA VAL A 99 -7.52 -3.64 0.91
C VAL A 99 -7.58 -2.97 2.28
N SER A 100 -8.42 -3.48 3.18
CA SER A 100 -8.53 -2.97 4.56
C SER A 100 -7.19 -3.06 5.33
N ILE A 101 -6.49 -4.19 5.22
CA ILE A 101 -5.16 -4.35 5.82
C ILE A 101 -4.16 -3.35 5.22
N GLY A 102 -4.13 -3.21 3.88
CA GLY A 102 -3.25 -2.28 3.19
C GLY A 102 -3.47 -0.82 3.63
N GLU A 103 -4.73 -0.41 3.78
CA GLU A 103 -5.10 0.91 4.28
C GLU A 103 -4.64 1.12 5.72
N GLN A 104 -4.93 0.18 6.62
CA GLN A 104 -4.51 0.27 8.02
C GLN A 104 -3.00 0.35 8.19
N LEU A 105 -2.24 -0.43 7.42
CA LEU A 105 -0.78 -0.42 7.45
C LEU A 105 -0.21 0.88 6.87
N SER A 106 -0.85 1.45 5.85
CA SER A 106 -0.44 2.73 5.26
C SER A 106 -0.50 3.89 6.26
N LEU A 107 -1.46 3.86 7.19
CA LEU A 107 -1.60 4.87 8.24
C LEU A 107 -0.49 4.83 9.29
N GLN A 108 0.21 3.70 9.43
CA GLN A 108 1.29 3.53 10.42
C GLN A 108 2.62 4.15 9.97
N GLY A 109 2.70 4.61 8.72
CA GLY A 109 3.84 5.36 8.20
C GLY A 109 4.93 4.50 7.55
N PRO A 110 6.12 5.11 7.31
CA PRO A 110 7.16 4.59 6.41
C PRO A 110 7.57 3.13 6.62
N ARG A 111 7.70 2.70 7.88
CA ARG A 111 8.10 1.32 8.21
C ARG A 111 7.10 0.26 7.76
N MET A 112 5.84 0.65 7.57
CA MET A 112 4.76 -0.26 7.22
C MET A 112 4.35 -0.15 5.75
N TYR A 113 5.03 0.67 4.94
CA TYR A 113 4.69 0.85 3.53
C TYR A 113 4.92 -0.40 2.69
N LEU A 114 5.99 -1.17 2.93
CA LEU A 114 6.22 -2.43 2.21
C LEU A 114 5.16 -3.50 2.56
N PRO A 115 4.87 -3.77 3.84
CA PRO A 115 3.73 -4.62 4.23
C PRO A 115 2.38 -4.15 3.65
N ALA A 116 2.13 -2.84 3.63
CA ALA A 116 0.92 -2.27 3.05
C ALA A 116 0.84 -2.55 1.54
N ALA A 117 1.93 -2.30 0.80
CA ALA A 117 2.02 -2.57 -0.63
C ALA A 117 1.85 -4.06 -0.94
N ALA A 118 2.37 -4.95 -0.10
CA ALA A 118 2.18 -6.39 -0.23
C ALA A 118 0.69 -6.79 -0.12
N ALA A 119 -0.08 -6.15 0.76
CA ALA A 119 -1.53 -6.38 0.86
C ALA A 119 -2.28 -5.89 -0.39
N PHE A 120 -1.98 -4.67 -0.87
CA PHE A 120 -2.56 -4.16 -2.11
C PHE A 120 -2.20 -5.00 -3.35
N PHE A 121 -0.97 -5.56 -3.39
CA PHE A 121 -0.54 -6.47 -4.44
C PHE A 121 -1.29 -7.82 -4.39
N ARG A 122 -1.55 -8.38 -3.20
CA ARG A 122 -2.42 -9.56 -3.05
C ARG A 122 -3.83 -9.29 -3.58
N ALA A 123 -4.39 -8.12 -3.27
CA ALA A 123 -5.70 -7.69 -3.79
C ALA A 123 -5.70 -7.57 -5.32
N LEU A 124 -4.64 -7.03 -5.92
CA LEU A 124 -4.51 -6.91 -7.38
C LEU A 124 -4.56 -8.25 -8.10
N ARG A 125 -3.97 -9.31 -7.53
CA ARG A 125 -3.90 -10.64 -8.15
C ARG A 125 -5.24 -11.36 -8.22
N VAL A 126 -6.20 -11.00 -7.37
CA VAL A 126 -7.53 -11.64 -7.32
C VAL A 126 -8.61 -10.79 -7.99
N TYR A 127 -8.32 -9.53 -8.32
CA TYR A 127 -9.27 -8.60 -8.90
C TYR A 127 -9.40 -8.82 -10.43
N PRO A 128 -10.62 -8.84 -11.00
CA PRO A 128 -10.82 -9.17 -12.41
C PRO A 128 -10.30 -8.11 -13.40
N SER A 129 -10.18 -6.84 -12.98
CA SER A 129 -9.77 -5.71 -13.83
C SER A 129 -8.60 -4.94 -13.19
N PRO A 130 -7.37 -5.49 -13.19
CA PRO A 130 -6.26 -4.93 -12.41
C PRO A 130 -5.87 -3.50 -12.83
N VAL A 131 -6.08 -3.12 -14.10
CA VAL A 131 -5.78 -1.77 -14.59
C VAL A 131 -6.71 -0.72 -13.98
N GLU A 132 -7.99 -1.03 -13.83
CA GLU A 132 -8.96 -0.16 -13.16
C GLU A 132 -8.59 0.04 -11.69
N LEU A 133 -8.24 -1.06 -11.00
CA LEU A 133 -7.85 -1.01 -9.60
C LEU A 133 -6.57 -0.20 -9.38
N ILE A 134 -5.58 -0.32 -10.27
CA ILE A 134 -4.38 0.54 -10.25
C ILE A 134 -4.76 2.02 -10.37
N GLY A 135 -5.69 2.37 -11.25
CA GLY A 135 -6.17 3.74 -11.41
C GLY A 135 -6.96 4.28 -10.20
N ILE A 136 -7.59 3.40 -9.43
CA ILE A 136 -8.20 3.76 -8.13
C ILE A 136 -7.10 3.99 -7.11
N TYR A 137 -6.14 3.07 -6.99
CA TYR A 137 -5.02 3.18 -6.06
C TYR A 137 -4.20 4.47 -6.28
N GLU A 138 -3.89 4.83 -7.52
CA GLU A 138 -3.18 6.08 -7.83
C GLU A 138 -3.84 7.31 -7.19
N LYS A 139 -5.17 7.30 -7.01
CA LYS A 139 -5.95 8.40 -6.47
C LYS A 139 -6.22 8.29 -4.96
N THR A 140 -6.25 7.07 -4.42
CA THR A 140 -6.74 6.82 -3.05
C THR A 140 -5.64 6.46 -2.06
N ILE A 141 -4.54 5.85 -2.50
CA ILE A 141 -3.44 5.45 -1.62
C ILE A 141 -2.29 6.46 -1.67
N VAL A 142 -1.51 6.50 -0.60
CA VAL A 142 -0.37 7.43 -0.49
C VAL A 142 0.74 7.08 -1.50
N ASP A 143 1.33 8.09 -2.14
CA ASP A 143 2.34 7.93 -3.20
C ASP A 143 3.46 6.91 -2.89
N PRO A 144 4.06 6.88 -1.67
CA PRO A 144 5.13 5.93 -1.38
C PRO A 144 4.67 4.47 -1.47
N VAL A 145 3.45 4.17 -0.98
CA VAL A 145 2.88 2.81 -1.04
C VAL A 145 2.52 2.46 -2.48
N PHE A 146 1.95 3.39 -3.23
CA PHE A 146 1.63 3.18 -4.65
C PHE A 146 2.87 2.83 -5.48
N LYS A 147 3.97 3.55 -5.28
CA LYS A 147 5.25 3.27 -5.94
C LYS A 147 5.74 1.85 -5.65
N LEU A 148 5.64 1.39 -4.41
CA LEU A 148 6.02 0.02 -4.04
C LEU A 148 5.11 -1.03 -4.70
N VAL A 149 3.80 -0.80 -4.78
CA VAL A 149 2.86 -1.68 -5.51
C VAL A 149 3.27 -1.79 -6.99
N MET A 150 3.69 -0.67 -7.59
CA MET A 150 4.17 -0.66 -8.98
C MET A 150 5.49 -1.41 -9.16
N GLN A 151 6.43 -1.27 -8.24
CA GLN A 151 7.67 -2.05 -8.26
C GLN A 151 7.39 -3.56 -8.11
N LEU A 152 6.51 -3.96 -7.18
CA LEU A 152 6.10 -5.36 -7.02
C LEU A 152 5.46 -5.91 -8.31
N THR A 153 4.62 -5.12 -8.97
CA THR A 153 3.94 -5.51 -10.21
C THR A 153 4.94 -5.67 -11.37
N GLN A 154 5.88 -4.73 -11.53
CA GLN A 154 6.93 -4.79 -12.56
C GLN A 154 7.86 -6.00 -12.38
N LEU A 155 8.24 -6.28 -11.13
CA LEU A 155 9.06 -7.44 -10.79
C LEU A 155 8.30 -8.76 -11.00
N ASP A 156 7.02 -8.84 -10.65
CA ASP A 156 6.20 -10.05 -10.86
C ASP A 156 6.10 -10.42 -12.35
N VAL A 157 5.93 -9.42 -13.22
CA VAL A 157 5.93 -9.60 -14.69
C VAL A 157 7.32 -9.99 -15.21
N SER A 158 8.39 -9.39 -14.67
CA SER A 158 9.77 -9.69 -15.09
C SER A 158 10.19 -11.11 -14.70
N ASP A 159 9.84 -11.56 -13.50
CA ASP A 159 10.09 -12.92 -13.03
C ASP A 159 9.33 -13.95 -13.87
N PHE A 160 8.10 -13.64 -14.30
CA PHE A 160 7.32 -14.49 -15.19
C PHE A 160 8.00 -14.66 -16.56
N ASN A 161 8.61 -13.60 -17.10
CA ASN A 161 9.26 -13.62 -18.41
C ASN A 161 10.73 -14.09 -18.39
N SER A 162 11.21 -14.59 -17.24
CA SER A 162 12.59 -15.05 -17.10
C SER A 162 12.80 -16.41 -17.79
N PRO A 163 13.91 -16.61 -18.53
CA PRO A 163 14.12 -17.82 -19.36
C PRO A 163 14.25 -19.13 -18.56
N ILE A 164 14.35 -19.07 -17.23
CA ILE A 164 14.31 -20.27 -16.37
C ILE A 164 12.89 -20.86 -16.33
N HIS A 165 11.84 -20.03 -16.41
CA HIS A 165 10.46 -20.54 -16.36
C HIS A 165 10.03 -21.17 -17.70
N ASN A 166 10.52 -20.66 -18.82
CA ASN A 166 10.25 -21.23 -20.15
C ASN A 166 10.87 -22.62 -20.36
N ASN A 167 11.92 -22.98 -19.63
CA ASN A 167 12.58 -24.29 -19.75
C ASN A 167 12.07 -25.35 -18.77
N MET A 168 11.20 -25.01 -17.81
CA MET A 168 10.69 -25.98 -16.81
C MET A 168 9.47 -26.77 -17.34
N LEU A 169 8.87 -26.39 -18.47
CA LEU A 169 7.80 -27.17 -19.11
C LEU A 169 8.30 -28.26 -20.08
N ASP A 170 9.61 -28.35 -20.34
CA ASP A 170 10.18 -29.29 -21.34
C ASP A 170 10.95 -30.48 -20.73
N LEU A 171 10.70 -30.81 -19.46
CA LEU A 171 11.36 -31.94 -18.78
C LEU A 171 10.36 -32.87 -18.09
N ASP A 172 9.41 -33.42 -18.85
CA ASP A 172 8.83 -34.74 -18.57
C ASP A 172 8.08 -35.26 -19.82
N ASP A 173 8.83 -35.64 -20.86
CA ASP A 173 8.27 -36.53 -21.90
C ASP A 173 9.36 -37.43 -22.54
N ASN A 174 10.02 -38.22 -21.70
CA ASN A 174 10.74 -39.42 -22.14
C ASN A 174 10.31 -40.64 -21.32
N ALA A 175 9.01 -40.94 -21.38
CA ALA A 175 8.48 -42.26 -21.04
C ALA A 175 7.68 -42.77 -22.24
N THR A 176 8.36 -43.53 -23.09
CA THR A 176 7.79 -44.29 -24.21
C THR A 176 6.56 -45.10 -23.76
N PRO A 177 5.36 -44.90 -24.33
CA PRO A 177 4.29 -45.90 -24.24
C PRO A 177 4.41 -46.91 -25.39
N PRO A 178 4.18 -48.22 -25.16
CA PRO A 178 4.25 -49.21 -26.22
C PRO A 178 3.07 -49.03 -27.19
N ARG A 179 3.44 -49.02 -28.47
CA ARG A 179 2.65 -48.94 -29.69
C ARG A 179 1.54 -50.01 -29.72
N GLY A 180 0.30 -49.63 -29.51
CA GLY A 180 -0.89 -50.40 -29.89
C GLY A 180 -1.28 -50.10 -31.35
N PRO A 181 -1.82 -51.07 -32.11
CA PRO A 181 -2.15 -50.88 -33.53
C PRO A 181 -3.40 -49.98 -33.72
N PRO A 182 -3.53 -49.30 -34.87
CA PRO A 182 -4.59 -48.32 -35.08
C PRO A 182 -5.91 -49.01 -35.43
N SER A 183 -6.96 -48.72 -34.65
CA SER A 183 -8.34 -48.98 -35.04
C SER A 183 -8.82 -47.84 -35.92
N GLU A 184 -9.22 -48.21 -37.13
CA GLU A 184 -9.73 -47.33 -38.17
C GLU A 184 -11.03 -46.62 -37.74
N THR A 185 -11.11 -45.33 -38.09
CA THR A 185 -12.31 -44.53 -38.39
C THR A 185 -13.57 -44.73 -37.51
N SER A 186 -13.80 -43.79 -36.59
CA SER A 186 -15.13 -43.47 -36.08
C SER A 186 -15.21 -41.96 -35.83
N SER A 187 -15.47 -41.20 -36.89
CA SER A 187 -15.80 -39.76 -36.82
C SER A 187 -16.40 -39.30 -38.15
N GLN A 188 -17.59 -39.81 -38.49
CA GLN A 188 -18.40 -39.25 -39.59
C GLN A 188 -19.90 -39.49 -39.42
N GLU A 189 -20.41 -39.41 -38.18
CA GLU A 189 -21.84 -39.64 -37.89
C GLU A 189 -22.57 -38.44 -37.24
N TRP A 190 -21.90 -37.33 -36.94
CA TRP A 190 -22.54 -36.18 -36.29
C TRP A 190 -23.06 -35.09 -37.22
N ASP A 191 -22.91 -35.23 -38.55
CA ASP A 191 -23.22 -34.17 -39.52
C ASP A 191 -24.47 -34.42 -40.40
N LYS A 192 -25.40 -35.26 -39.94
CA LYS A 192 -26.73 -35.39 -40.56
C LYS A 192 -27.83 -35.39 -39.52
N LEU A 193 -28.16 -34.22 -39.00
CA LEU A 193 -29.48 -33.95 -38.41
C LEU A 193 -29.67 -32.44 -38.22
N THR A 194 -29.85 -31.73 -39.33
CA THR A 194 -30.65 -30.49 -39.38
C THR A 194 -31.25 -30.34 -40.79
N ASP A 195 -32.42 -30.94 -41.00
CA ASP A 195 -33.35 -30.50 -42.05
C ASP A 195 -34.53 -29.83 -41.36
N PRO A 196 -34.81 -28.56 -41.67
CA PRO A 196 -36.18 -28.09 -41.68
C PRO A 196 -36.56 -27.46 -43.03
N ASP A 197 -37.65 -27.98 -43.59
CA ASP A 197 -38.60 -27.32 -44.51
C ASP A 197 -38.10 -26.80 -45.88
N SER A 198 -38.38 -27.59 -46.92
CA SER A 198 -38.84 -27.02 -48.20
C SER A 198 -39.90 -27.91 -48.87
N HIS A 199 -41.12 -27.38 -48.95
CA HIS A 199 -42.21 -27.92 -49.77
C HIS A 199 -41.92 -27.71 -51.27
N PRO A 200 -42.26 -28.66 -52.17
CA PRO A 200 -42.39 -28.35 -53.58
C PRO A 200 -43.83 -27.93 -53.92
N SER A 201 -43.94 -26.80 -54.61
CA SER A 201 -45.15 -26.37 -55.31
C SER A 201 -45.40 -27.22 -56.56
N ALA A 202 -46.64 -27.67 -56.76
CA ALA A 202 -47.29 -27.87 -58.05
C ALA A 202 -48.81 -27.87 -57.84
#